data_AF-A0A8J8T5B2-F1
#
_entry.id   AF-A0A8J8T5B2-F1
#
_cell.length_a   1.000
_cell.length_b   1.000
_cell.length_c   1.000
_cell.angle_alpha   90.00
_cell.angle_beta   90.00
_cell.angle_gamma   90.00
#
_symmetry.space_group_name_H-M   'P 1'
#
loop_
_entity.id
_entity.type
_entity.pdbx_description
1 polymer ?
#
loop_
_entity_poly.entity_id
_entity_poly.type
_entity_poly.pdbx_seq_one_letter_code
_entity_poly.pdbx_strand_id
1 'polypeptide(L)'
;MDAFHLLDANSKGWITSPELYDALQELGHHAHKELVFMFVRHFDRDNDGKLLYSDFCDAFSPKSNQQSVILGQRRAYFIHNHYHRLDFFSYETRDLFFRLFKLYFQHEETAELLRNSLQRRPYFNIHDAFAACDADKNGMISREELRELMIEYGIHLTELELTLLIDRYDKNHDGRISYSEFMDELMPRSAHHAR
;
A
#
# COMPACT_ATOMS: atom_id res chain seq x y z
N MET A 1 -13.30 11.62 -6.21
CA MET A 1 -13.09 11.42 -4.76
C MET A 1 -12.49 12.72 -4.24
N ASP A 2 -13.22 13.49 -3.44
CA ASP A 2 -12.82 14.86 -3.04
C ASP A 2 -11.48 14.93 -2.28
N ALA A 3 -11.06 13.80 -1.70
CA ALA A 3 -9.77 13.62 -1.02
C ALA A 3 -8.56 13.77 -1.94
N PHE A 4 -8.69 13.39 -3.21
CA PHE A 4 -7.59 13.59 -4.17
C PHE A 4 -7.36 15.09 -4.42
N HIS A 5 -8.44 15.87 -4.56
CA HIS A 5 -8.34 17.33 -4.71
C HIS A 5 -7.80 18.04 -3.46
N LEU A 6 -8.07 17.48 -2.27
CA LEU A 6 -7.44 17.92 -1.01
C LEU A 6 -5.91 17.80 -1.06
N LEU A 7 -5.35 16.91 -1.87
CA LEU A 7 -3.90 16.67 -1.97
C LEU A 7 -3.30 17.26 -3.27
N ASP A 8 -4.05 17.29 -4.37
CA ASP A 8 -3.68 17.93 -5.64
C ASP A 8 -4.05 19.42 -5.69
N ALA A 9 -3.18 20.27 -5.15
CA ALA A 9 -3.51 21.69 -4.89
C ALA A 9 -3.72 22.50 -6.16
N ASN A 10 -3.01 22.09 -7.22
CA ASN A 10 -2.95 22.79 -8.48
C ASN A 10 -3.83 22.12 -9.55
N SER A 11 -4.66 21.13 -9.16
CA SER A 11 -5.51 20.36 -10.09
C SER A 11 -4.72 19.77 -11.27
N LYS A 12 -3.51 19.30 -11.00
CA LYS A 12 -2.62 18.70 -12.01
C LYS A 12 -3.14 17.35 -12.49
N GLY A 13 -3.92 16.65 -11.66
CA GLY A 13 -4.34 15.27 -11.89
C GLY A 13 -3.36 14.24 -11.34
N TRP A 14 -2.30 14.67 -10.65
CA TRP A 14 -1.31 13.78 -10.02
C TRP A 14 -0.62 14.41 -8.81
N ILE A 15 -0.14 13.56 -7.90
CA ILE A 15 0.51 13.95 -6.65
C ILE A 15 1.89 13.30 -6.56
N THR A 16 2.93 14.10 -6.33
CA THR A 16 4.30 13.60 -6.11
C THR A 16 4.56 13.35 -4.62
N SER A 17 5.60 12.58 -4.29
CA SER A 17 5.99 12.33 -2.89
C SER A 17 6.26 13.61 -2.07
N PRO A 18 6.98 14.63 -2.58
CA PRO A 18 7.14 15.90 -1.85
C PRO A 18 5.80 16.62 -1.60
N GLU A 19 4.92 16.66 -2.59
CA GLU A 19 3.62 17.32 -2.46
C GLU A 19 2.70 16.60 -1.46
N LEU A 20 2.72 15.25 -1.45
CA LEU A 20 2.01 14.47 -0.45
C LEU A 20 2.58 14.71 0.95
N TYR A 21 3.91 14.78 1.07
CA TYR A 21 4.57 15.08 2.34
C TYR A 21 4.17 16.46 2.87
N ASP A 22 4.27 17.50 2.04
CA ASP A 22 3.91 18.86 2.44
C ASP A 22 2.43 18.96 2.81
N ALA A 23 1.54 18.34 2.04
CA ALA A 23 0.11 18.30 2.35
C ALA A 23 -0.20 17.61 3.68
N LEU A 24 0.50 16.51 4.02
CA LEU A 24 0.35 15.85 5.31
C LEU A 24 0.80 16.76 6.46
N GLN A 25 1.92 17.48 6.29
CA GLN A 25 2.43 18.42 7.30
C GLN A 25 1.50 19.61 7.52
N GLU A 26 1.00 20.22 6.43
CA GLU A 26 0.04 21.34 6.49
C GLU A 26 -1.25 20.96 7.23
N LEU A 27 -1.64 19.68 7.13
CA LEU A 27 -2.84 19.15 7.77
C LEU A 27 -2.60 18.63 9.19
N GLY A 28 -1.39 18.83 9.73
CA GLY A 28 -1.02 18.45 11.10
C GLY A 28 -0.65 16.98 11.28
N HIS A 29 -0.39 16.27 10.19
CA HIS A 29 0.00 14.86 10.20
C HIS A 29 1.49 14.71 9.90
N HIS A 30 2.28 14.55 10.97
CA HIS A 30 3.71 14.32 10.84
C HIS A 30 3.98 12.87 10.39
N ALA A 31 4.41 12.70 9.14
CA ALA A 31 4.93 11.45 8.60
C ALA A 31 6.41 11.58 8.26
N HIS A 32 7.18 10.50 8.39
CA HIS A 32 8.55 10.47 7.91
C HIS A 32 8.58 10.54 6.38
N LYS A 33 9.46 11.39 5.82
CA LYS A 33 9.59 11.57 4.37
C LYS A 33 9.80 10.24 3.62
N GLU A 34 10.55 9.32 4.22
CA GLU A 34 10.80 7.99 3.67
C GLU A 34 9.51 7.15 3.54
N LEU A 35 8.63 7.19 4.55
CA LEU A 35 7.36 6.45 4.50
C LEU A 35 6.41 7.02 3.45
N VAL A 36 6.42 8.34 3.25
CA VAL A 36 5.65 8.99 2.18
C VAL A 36 6.19 8.60 0.80
N PHE A 37 7.52 8.56 0.65
CA PHE A 37 8.16 8.09 -0.57
C PHE A 37 7.82 6.63 -0.87
N MET A 38 7.91 5.76 0.14
CA MET A 38 7.55 4.34 0.02
C MET A 38 6.09 4.15 -0.36
N PHE A 39 5.19 4.94 0.23
CA PHE A 39 3.78 4.92 -0.12
C PHE A 39 3.54 5.27 -1.58
N VAL A 40 4.14 6.36 -2.07
CA VAL A 40 4.03 6.75 -3.49
C VAL A 40 4.56 5.64 -4.38
N ARG A 41 5.78 5.15 -4.12
CA ARG A 41 6.39 4.07 -4.90
C ARG A 41 5.57 2.78 -4.89
N HIS A 42 4.83 2.49 -3.82
CA HIS A 42 4.03 1.28 -3.72
C HIS A 42 2.80 1.31 -4.64
N PHE A 43 2.20 2.48 -4.85
CA PHE A 43 0.98 2.64 -5.66
C PHE A 43 1.25 3.19 -7.07
N ASP A 44 2.42 3.76 -7.31
CA ASP A 44 2.89 4.23 -8.60
C ASP A 44 3.13 3.05 -9.57
N ARG A 45 2.15 2.80 -10.45
CA ARG A 45 2.15 1.65 -11.37
C ARG A 45 3.14 1.81 -12.52
N ASP A 46 3.30 3.02 -13.05
CA ASP A 46 4.17 3.28 -14.21
C ASP A 46 5.59 3.71 -13.79
N ASN A 47 5.84 3.82 -12.49
CA ASN A 47 7.10 4.19 -11.86
C ASN A 47 7.60 5.59 -12.28
N ASP A 48 6.69 6.50 -12.60
CA ASP A 48 7.04 7.86 -13.01
C ASP A 48 7.20 8.85 -11.83
N GLY A 49 6.99 8.36 -10.61
CA GLY A 49 7.08 9.09 -9.35
C GLY A 49 5.81 9.88 -9.00
N LYS A 50 4.70 9.65 -9.72
CA LYS A 50 3.45 10.39 -9.56
C LYS A 50 2.30 9.44 -9.26
N LEU A 51 1.51 9.77 -8.25
CA LEU A 51 0.24 9.10 -7.99
C LEU A 51 -0.86 9.75 -8.82
N LEU A 52 -1.41 9.01 -9.78
CA LEU A 52 -2.60 9.41 -10.50
C LEU A 52 -3.85 9.19 -9.65
N TYR A 53 -4.98 9.74 -10.11
CA TYR A 53 -6.27 9.50 -9.47
C TYR A 53 -6.62 8.01 -9.40
N SER A 54 -6.27 7.22 -10.43
CA SER A 54 -6.46 5.78 -10.44
C SER A 54 -5.69 5.08 -9.32
N ASP A 55 -4.41 5.42 -9.16
CA ASP A 55 -3.52 4.82 -8.16
C ASP A 55 -3.97 5.19 -6.75
N PHE A 56 -4.40 6.44 -6.58
CA PHE A 56 -5.02 6.90 -5.35
C PHE A 56 -6.33 6.15 -5.05
N CYS A 57 -7.18 5.93 -6.06
CA CYS A 57 -8.37 5.11 -5.88
C CYS A 57 -8.02 3.69 -5.45
N ASP A 58 -6.98 3.07 -6.00
CA ASP A 58 -6.55 1.73 -5.59
C ASP A 58 -6.02 1.69 -4.15
N ALA A 59 -5.36 2.76 -3.70
CA ALA A 59 -4.88 2.88 -2.32
C ALA A 59 -6.01 3.00 -1.28
N PHE A 60 -7.12 3.64 -1.65
CA PHE A 60 -8.19 4.01 -0.69
C PHE A 60 -9.54 3.35 -0.94
N SER A 61 -9.70 2.60 -2.04
CA SER A 61 -10.93 1.86 -2.30
C SER A 61 -10.99 0.61 -1.42
N PRO A 62 -12.15 0.32 -0.80
CA PRO A 62 -12.32 -0.93 -0.10
C PRO A 62 -12.21 -2.09 -1.09
N LYS A 63 -11.29 -3.01 -0.81
CA LYS A 63 -11.03 -4.21 -1.63
C LYS A 63 -12.13 -5.28 -1.52
N SER A 64 -13.24 -5.00 -0.83
CA SER A 64 -14.40 -5.92 -0.75
C SER A 64 -15.43 -5.60 -1.84
N ASN A 65 -15.87 -6.64 -2.56
CA ASN A 65 -16.83 -6.53 -3.69
C ASN A 65 -18.18 -5.88 -3.32
N GLN A 66 -18.58 -5.86 -2.04
CA GLN A 66 -19.87 -5.31 -1.63
C GLN A 66 -19.84 -3.78 -1.40
N GLN A 67 -18.67 -3.19 -1.17
CA GLN A 67 -18.55 -1.77 -0.82
C GLN A 67 -18.27 -0.87 -2.02
N SER A 68 -17.63 -1.40 -3.07
CA SER A 68 -17.40 -0.70 -4.35
C SER A 68 -18.70 -0.28 -5.03
N VAL A 69 -19.74 -1.12 -4.98
CA VAL A 69 -21.09 -0.82 -5.53
C VAL A 69 -21.76 0.34 -4.79
N ILE A 70 -21.60 0.43 -3.47
CA ILE A 70 -22.20 1.50 -2.65
C ILE A 70 -21.50 2.84 -2.91
N LEU A 71 -20.18 2.83 -3.10
CA LEU A 71 -19.40 4.03 -3.40
C LEU A 71 -19.74 4.62 -4.79
N GLY A 72 -19.95 3.76 -5.80
CA GLY A 72 -20.32 4.18 -7.15
C GLY A 72 -21.72 4.82 -7.27
N GLN A 73 -22.59 4.62 -6.27
CA GLN A 73 -23.94 5.19 -6.23
C GLN A 73 -24.02 6.53 -5.49
N ARG A 74 -22.93 6.99 -4.86
CA ARG A 74 -22.92 8.26 -4.13
C ARG A 74 -22.82 9.44 -5.10
N ARG A 75 -23.85 10.29 -5.13
CA ARG A 75 -23.78 11.59 -5.83
C ARG A 75 -22.79 12.52 -5.11
N ALA A 76 -21.93 13.19 -5.87
CA ALA A 76 -21.13 14.30 -5.36
C ALA A 76 -22.07 15.38 -4.80
N TYR A 77 -21.93 15.70 -3.52
CA TYR A 77 -22.89 16.57 -2.82
C TYR A 77 -22.63 18.07 -3.06
N PHE A 78 -21.48 18.44 -3.60
CA PHE A 78 -21.03 19.84 -3.63
C PHE A 78 -20.78 20.32 -5.05
N ILE A 79 -21.90 20.64 -5.71
CA ILE A 79 -21.93 21.35 -6.98
C ILE A 79 -22.25 22.81 -6.62
N HIS A 80 -21.22 23.66 -6.61
CA HIS A 80 -21.20 25.15 -6.67
C HIS A 80 -20.63 25.93 -5.46
N ASN A 81 -19.77 26.89 -5.84
CA ASN A 81 -19.19 28.04 -5.14
C ASN A 81 -17.92 27.85 -4.29
N HIS A 82 -17.13 28.94 -4.26
CA HIS A 82 -15.78 29.05 -3.71
C HIS A 82 -15.69 28.62 -2.24
N TYR A 83 -15.18 27.41 -1.99
CA TYR A 83 -14.87 26.91 -0.66
C TYR A 83 -13.36 26.74 -0.46
N HIS A 84 -12.90 26.89 0.78
CA HIS A 84 -11.51 26.63 1.14
C HIS A 84 -11.26 25.12 1.04
N ARG A 85 -10.03 24.73 0.72
CA ARG A 85 -9.63 23.32 0.49
C ARG A 85 -10.01 22.36 1.63
N LEU A 86 -10.22 22.88 2.83
CA LEU A 86 -10.57 22.14 4.04
C LEU A 86 -12.07 21.87 4.21
N ASP A 87 -12.94 22.48 3.39
CA ASP A 87 -14.40 22.40 3.51
C ASP A 87 -15.01 21.23 2.71
N PHE A 88 -14.20 20.50 1.94
CA PHE A 88 -14.65 19.38 1.09
C PHE A 88 -15.18 18.19 1.88
N PHE A 89 -14.80 18.06 3.16
CA PHE A 89 -15.24 16.98 4.04
C PHE A 89 -15.66 17.51 5.40
N SER A 90 -16.59 16.81 6.05
CA SER A 90 -16.81 16.98 7.48
C SER A 90 -15.52 16.67 8.24
N TYR A 91 -15.36 17.25 9.43
CA TYR A 91 -14.21 16.97 10.28
C TYR A 91 -14.02 15.47 10.51
N GLU A 92 -15.11 14.74 10.77
CA GLU A 92 -15.11 13.29 11.01
C GLU A 92 -14.65 12.50 9.78
N THR A 93 -15.08 12.91 8.59
CA THR A 93 -14.68 12.26 7.33
C THR A 93 -13.19 12.50 7.06
N ARG A 94 -12.70 13.72 7.34
CA ARG A 94 -11.29 14.07 7.22
C ARG A 94 -10.43 13.28 8.22
N ASP A 95 -10.87 13.17 9.46
CA ASP A 95 -10.21 12.39 10.51
C ASP A 95 -10.10 10.91 10.14
N LEU A 96 -11.17 10.30 9.60
CA LEU A 96 -11.13 8.93 9.10
C LEU A 96 -10.13 8.75 7.95
N PHE A 97 -10.12 9.69 7.00
CA PHE A 97 -9.23 9.64 5.85
C PHE A 97 -7.74 9.70 6.26
N PHE A 98 -7.37 10.62 7.16
CA PHE A 98 -5.98 10.68 7.64
C PHE A 98 -5.61 9.56 8.61
N ARG A 99 -6.59 8.99 9.34
CA ARG A 99 -6.37 7.77 10.12
C ARG A 99 -5.95 6.60 9.23
N LEU A 100 -6.47 6.50 8.01
CA LEU A 100 -6.02 5.48 7.05
C LEU A 100 -4.56 5.68 6.64
N PHE A 101 -4.14 6.90 6.30
CA PHE A 101 -2.73 7.20 6.04
C PHE A 101 -1.83 6.82 7.22
N LYS A 102 -2.22 7.22 8.43
CA LYS A 102 -1.48 6.88 9.64
C LYS A 102 -1.35 5.37 9.81
N LEU A 103 -2.42 4.62 9.57
CA LEU A 103 -2.41 3.17 9.63
C LEU A 103 -1.46 2.56 8.59
N TYR A 104 -1.50 3.03 7.34
CA TYR A 104 -0.57 2.60 6.28
C TYR A 104 0.89 2.84 6.67
N PHE A 105 1.22 4.04 7.14
CA PHE A 105 2.59 4.38 7.53
C PHE A 105 3.07 3.55 8.72
N GLN A 106 2.22 3.31 9.72
CA GLN A 106 2.56 2.47 10.87
C GLN A 106 2.81 1.01 10.46
N HIS A 107 1.99 0.47 9.56
CA HIS A 107 2.20 -0.89 9.05
C HIS A 107 3.48 -0.99 8.22
N GLU A 108 3.76 -0.02 7.36
CA GLU A 108 4.98 -0.03 6.55
C GLU A 108 6.24 0.15 7.39
N GLU A 109 6.21 1.04 8.40
CA GLU A 109 7.30 1.19 9.36
C GLU A 109 7.58 -0.13 10.12
N THR A 110 6.52 -0.78 10.59
CA THR A 110 6.64 -2.08 11.28
C THR A 110 7.18 -3.16 10.34
N ALA A 111 6.70 -3.21 9.10
CA ALA A 111 7.19 -4.15 8.09
C ALA A 111 8.67 -3.92 7.78
N GLU A 112 9.10 -2.67 7.61
CA GLU A 112 10.49 -2.32 7.31
C GLU A 112 11.43 -2.70 8.47
N LEU A 113 11.00 -2.56 9.73
CA LEU A 113 11.76 -3.04 10.88
C LEU A 113 11.92 -4.57 10.88
N LEU A 114 10.88 -5.31 10.49
CA LEU A 114 10.93 -6.76 10.36
C LEU A 114 11.84 -7.19 9.20
N ARG A 115 11.75 -6.55 8.03
CA ARG A 115 12.65 -6.80 6.89
C ARG A 115 14.11 -6.59 7.30
N ASN A 116 14.42 -5.47 7.94
CA ASN A 116 15.78 -5.20 8.46
C ASN A 116 16.22 -6.21 9.52
N SER A 117 15.31 -6.74 10.33
CA SER A 117 15.61 -7.74 11.34
C SER A 117 15.90 -9.11 10.71
N LEU A 118 15.13 -9.50 9.68
CA LEU A 118 15.33 -10.74 8.92
C LEU A 118 16.70 -10.77 8.24
N GLN A 119 17.08 -9.68 7.56
CA GLN A 119 18.39 -9.59 6.87
C GLN A 119 19.58 -9.68 7.82
N ARG A 120 19.41 -9.34 9.10
CA ARG A 120 20.45 -9.42 10.13
C ARG A 120 20.49 -10.79 10.82
N ARG A 121 19.57 -11.71 10.53
CA ARG A 121 19.58 -13.05 11.14
C ARG A 121 20.68 -13.91 10.50
N PRO A 122 21.56 -14.53 11.30
CA PRO A 122 22.47 -15.52 10.78
C PRO A 122 21.68 -16.67 10.15
N TYR A 123 22.16 -17.16 9.01
CA TYR A 123 21.53 -18.22 8.19
C TYR A 123 20.22 -17.84 7.48
N PHE A 124 19.79 -16.59 7.53
CA PHE A 124 18.70 -16.14 6.67
C PHE A 124 19.21 -15.90 5.25
N ASN A 125 18.53 -16.49 4.29
CA ASN A 125 18.76 -16.36 2.87
C ASN A 125 17.39 -16.30 2.18
N ILE A 126 17.18 -15.27 1.37
CA ILE A 126 15.89 -15.07 0.70
C ILE A 126 15.56 -16.18 -0.30
N HIS A 127 16.58 -16.81 -0.90
CA HIS A 127 16.39 -17.97 -1.76
C HIS A 127 15.88 -19.18 -1.00
N ASP A 128 16.42 -19.46 0.19
CA ASP A 128 15.93 -20.58 1.02
C ASP A 128 14.53 -20.30 1.55
N ALA A 129 14.22 -19.05 1.88
CA ALA A 129 12.87 -18.64 2.26
C ALA A 129 11.87 -18.87 1.12
N PHE A 130 12.22 -18.49 -0.12
CA PHE A 130 11.37 -18.76 -1.28
C PHE A 130 11.22 -20.26 -1.54
N ALA A 131 12.31 -21.03 -1.50
CA ALA A 131 12.31 -22.47 -1.74
C ALA A 131 11.52 -23.25 -0.68
N ALA A 132 11.38 -22.69 0.54
CA ALA A 132 10.50 -23.24 1.56
C ALA A 132 9.01 -22.99 1.28
N CYS A 133 8.68 -21.96 0.49
CA CYS A 133 7.31 -21.66 0.07
C CYS A 133 6.92 -22.40 -1.21
N ASP A 134 7.83 -22.48 -2.20
CA ASP A 134 7.65 -23.13 -3.50
C ASP A 134 7.79 -24.66 -3.37
N ALA A 135 6.74 -25.31 -2.87
CA ALA A 135 6.74 -26.72 -2.50
C ALA A 135 6.86 -27.64 -3.72
N ASP A 136 6.23 -27.27 -4.84
CA ASP A 136 6.31 -28.04 -6.09
C ASP A 136 7.55 -27.70 -6.95
N LYS A 137 8.30 -26.67 -6.57
CA LYS A 137 9.53 -26.18 -7.22
C LYS A 137 9.30 -25.71 -8.65
N ASN A 138 8.12 -25.15 -8.93
CA ASN A 138 7.79 -24.61 -10.25
C ASN A 138 8.37 -23.19 -10.47
N GLY A 139 8.97 -22.59 -9.45
CA GLY A 139 9.57 -21.25 -9.48
C GLY A 139 8.61 -20.10 -9.18
N MET A 140 7.37 -20.40 -8.78
CA MET A 140 6.31 -19.45 -8.46
C MET A 140 5.53 -19.96 -7.25
N ILE A 141 5.24 -19.09 -6.27
CA ILE A 141 4.42 -19.45 -5.12
C ILE A 141 2.95 -19.27 -5.50
N SER A 142 2.19 -20.37 -5.47
CA SER A 142 0.75 -20.37 -5.68
C SER A 142 -0.04 -19.92 -4.43
N ARG A 143 -1.32 -19.62 -4.62
CA ARG A 143 -2.26 -19.29 -3.53
C ARG A 143 -2.35 -20.42 -2.51
N GLU A 144 -2.39 -21.65 -2.99
CA GLU A 144 -2.50 -22.85 -2.17
C GLU A 144 -1.24 -23.07 -1.34
N GLU A 145 -0.06 -22.96 -1.94
CA GLU A 145 1.22 -23.09 -1.23
C GLU A 145 1.39 -22.04 -0.14
N LEU A 146 1.06 -20.76 -0.45
CA LEU A 146 1.11 -19.70 0.55
C LEU A 146 0.15 -19.97 1.71
N ARG A 147 -1.04 -20.49 1.43
CA ARG A 147 -2.02 -20.84 2.48
C ARG A 147 -1.50 -21.96 3.36
N GLU A 148 -1.01 -23.05 2.75
CA GLU A 148 -0.51 -24.21 3.47
C GLU A 148 0.65 -23.83 4.40
N LEU A 149 1.59 -23.03 3.90
CA LEU A 149 2.68 -22.48 4.69
C LEU A 149 2.18 -21.65 5.88
N MET A 150 1.22 -20.74 5.67
CA MET A 150 0.68 -19.91 6.76
C MET A 150 0.03 -20.78 7.84
N ILE A 151 -0.70 -21.83 7.45
CA ILE A 151 -1.30 -22.79 8.39
C ILE A 151 -0.22 -23.55 9.17
N GLU A 152 0.87 -23.96 8.53
CA GLU A 152 2.00 -24.64 9.19
C GLU A 152 2.61 -23.78 10.32
N TYR A 153 2.68 -22.46 10.12
CA TYR A 153 3.14 -21.51 11.13
C TYR A 153 2.04 -21.04 12.10
N GLY A 154 0.85 -21.65 12.08
CA GLY A 154 -0.27 -21.36 12.98
C GLY A 154 -1.05 -20.08 12.65
N ILE A 155 -0.91 -19.57 11.42
CA ILE A 155 -1.62 -18.39 10.92
C ILE A 155 -2.78 -18.84 10.04
N HIS A 156 -4.00 -18.67 10.54
CA HIS A 156 -5.22 -18.98 9.80
C HIS A 156 -5.77 -17.73 9.11
N LEU A 157 -5.52 -17.61 7.81
CA LEU A 157 -6.06 -16.53 6.98
C LEU A 157 -7.46 -16.88 6.47
N THR A 158 -8.36 -15.92 6.50
CA THR A 158 -9.62 -15.95 5.74
C THR A 158 -9.37 -15.83 4.24
N GLU A 159 -10.35 -16.18 3.40
CA GLU A 159 -10.24 -16.02 1.94
C GLU A 159 -9.93 -14.59 1.52
N LEU A 160 -10.49 -13.62 2.24
CA LEU A 160 -10.24 -12.20 1.99
C LEU A 160 -8.80 -11.85 2.35
N GLU A 161 -8.31 -12.23 3.53
CA GLU A 161 -6.93 -11.92 3.96
C GLU A 161 -5.89 -12.56 3.03
N LEU A 162 -6.11 -13.79 2.58
CA LEU A 162 -5.21 -14.44 1.62
C LEU A 162 -5.21 -13.72 0.27
N THR A 163 -6.37 -13.27 -0.20
CA THR A 163 -6.47 -12.49 -1.44
C THR A 163 -5.73 -11.16 -1.31
N LEU A 164 -5.96 -10.44 -0.20
CA LEU A 164 -5.28 -9.18 0.09
C LEU A 164 -3.75 -9.34 0.19
N LEU A 165 -3.29 -10.48 0.72
CA LEU A 165 -1.87 -10.81 0.81
C LEU A 165 -1.27 -11.10 -0.56
N ILE A 166 -1.93 -11.89 -1.40
CA ILE A 166 -1.48 -12.17 -2.77
C ILE A 166 -1.45 -10.89 -3.59
N ASP A 167 -2.53 -10.11 -3.59
CA ASP A 167 -2.62 -8.82 -4.29
C ASP A 167 -1.52 -7.83 -3.88
N ARG A 168 -0.92 -8.01 -2.70
CA ARG A 168 0.19 -7.19 -2.24
C ARG A 168 1.53 -7.59 -2.87
N TYR A 169 1.72 -8.88 -3.14
CA TYR A 169 2.97 -9.41 -3.71
C TYR A 169 2.91 -9.49 -5.24
N ASP A 170 1.77 -9.94 -5.79
CA ASP A 170 1.52 -10.15 -7.21
C ASP A 170 1.32 -8.82 -7.96
N LYS A 171 2.43 -8.27 -8.46
CA LYS A 171 2.46 -6.96 -9.15
C LYS A 171 2.05 -7.08 -10.60
N ASN A 172 2.32 -8.22 -11.22
CA ASN A 172 1.97 -8.46 -12.62
C ASN A 172 0.53 -8.98 -12.79
N HIS A 173 -0.15 -9.30 -11.68
CA HIS A 173 -1.52 -9.79 -11.59
C HIS A 173 -1.73 -11.14 -12.31
N ASP A 174 -0.73 -12.03 -12.25
CA ASP A 174 -0.81 -13.38 -12.82
C ASP A 174 -1.42 -14.42 -11.85
N GLY A 175 -1.74 -14.01 -10.63
CA GLY A 175 -2.34 -14.82 -9.58
C GLY A 175 -1.32 -15.66 -8.79
N ARG A 176 -0.03 -15.51 -9.06
CA ARG A 176 1.07 -16.20 -8.38
C ARG A 176 2.12 -15.18 -7.95
N ILE A 177 3.05 -15.61 -7.11
CA ILE A 177 4.15 -14.76 -6.64
C ILE A 177 5.45 -15.29 -7.22
N SER A 178 6.04 -14.54 -8.14
CA SER A 178 7.37 -14.84 -8.69
C SER A 178 8.47 -14.61 -7.66
N TYR A 179 9.64 -15.23 -7.87
CA TYR A 179 10.83 -14.97 -7.05
C TYR A 179 11.19 -13.48 -6.99
N SER A 180 11.05 -12.76 -8.10
CA SER A 180 11.32 -11.31 -8.16
C SER A 180 10.36 -10.51 -7.30
N GLU A 181 9.07 -10.86 -7.28
CA GLU A 181 8.05 -10.19 -6.47
C GLU A 181 8.23 -10.49 -4.98
N PHE A 182 8.50 -11.75 -4.65
CA PHE A 182 8.83 -12.16 -3.29
C PHE A 182 10.07 -11.43 -2.75
N MET A 183 11.10 -11.32 -3.59
CA MET A 183 12.32 -10.58 -3.25
C MET A 183 12.03 -9.10 -3.03
N ASP A 184 11.31 -8.46 -3.94
CA ASP A 184 11.00 -7.03 -3.83
C ASP A 184 10.18 -6.70 -2.56
N GLU A 185 9.29 -7.60 -2.14
CA GLU A 185 8.47 -7.38 -0.95
C GLU A 185 9.21 -7.67 0.38
N LEU A 186 10.17 -8.60 0.40
CA LEU A 186 10.88 -8.99 1.63
C LEU A 186 12.24 -8.30 1.83
N MET A 187 12.80 -7.70 0.78
CA MET A 187 14.04 -6.93 0.89
C MET A 187 13.76 -5.55 1.51
N PRO A 188 14.64 -5.04 2.39
CA PRO A 188 14.53 -3.68 2.91
C PRO A 188 14.42 -2.69 1.75
N ARG A 189 13.40 -1.85 1.80
CA ARG A 189 13.13 -0.90 0.72
C ARG A 189 13.99 0.37 0.85
N SER A 190 14.63 0.57 1.99
CA SER A 190 15.52 1.70 2.26
C SER A 190 17.00 1.34 2.03
N ALA A 191 17.60 1.90 0.97
CA ALA A 191 18.99 1.66 0.60
C ALA A 191 20.04 2.34 1.52
N HIS A 192 19.64 3.01 2.60
CA HIS A 192 20.54 3.87 3.39
C HIS A 192 21.08 3.31 4.72
N HIS A 193 20.85 2.02 5.04
CA HIS A 193 21.54 1.35 6.16
C HIS A 193 22.65 0.38 5.71
N ALA A 194 23.08 0.45 4.45
CA ALA A 194 24.25 -0.26 3.94
C ALA A 194 25.31 0.74 3.44
N ARG A 195 25.89 1.52 4.36
CA ARG A 195 27.23 2.11 4.26
C ARG A 195 27.65 2.70 5.60
#